data_AF-A0A7C9K8Y9-F1
#
_entry.id   AF-A0A7C9K8Y9-F1
#
_cell.length_a   1.000
_cell.length_b   1.000
_cell.length_c   1.000
_cell.angle_alpha   90.00
_cell.angle_beta   90.00
_cell.angle_gamma   90.00
#
_symmetry.space_group_name_H-M   'P 1'
#
loop_
_entity.id
_entity.type
_entity.pdbx_description
1 polymer ?
#
loop_
_entity_poly.entity_id
_entity_poly.type
_entity_poly.pdbx_seq_one_letter_code
_entity_poly.pdbx_strand_id
1 'polypeptide(L)'
;MRSAANGAAASSSSTSRPGGTHFNVRALGRIRSRKDVMALVKMSKKEVSPYLEDLQKRVEARWEKTVEKTRFMRELDSGKLPLKTIQVFYTNWGAFVPVINSLYTVQFYKHLAFFVSNVDLMETYTHKVLDEFGHPAPPGHIKILISSGEALGLTKEQILTQPMMPEARGLTDFHRTLVNDGPMHEYWASVLWEGAFGLSCLRWFKALTKHYKLTAEQADYFHKHHEADTMDHLGREAHSSVTKHVLRRILTEGVVERPGYPFEYCAMTPVDLYCQMLDAVYDKARSNRV
;
A
#
# COMPACT_ATOMS: atom_id res chain seq x y z
N MET A 1 -35.49 -53.31 43.45
CA MET A 1 -34.91 -53.32 44.81
C MET A 1 -33.41 -53.06 44.69
N ARG A 2 -32.89 -52.07 45.44
CA ARG A 2 -31.52 -51.89 46.03
C ARG A 2 -30.33 -52.60 45.35
N SER A 3 -29.11 -52.08 45.26
CA SER A 3 -28.41 -50.86 45.70
C SER A 3 -26.96 -50.99 45.17
N ALA A 4 -26.33 -49.85 44.95
CA ALA A 4 -24.90 -49.51 44.80
C ALA A 4 -23.80 -50.54 45.17
N ALA A 5 -22.66 -50.47 44.47
CA ALA A 5 -21.40 -49.95 45.04
C ALA A 5 -20.29 -49.78 43.98
N ASN A 6 -19.43 -48.79 44.25
CA ASN A 6 -18.31 -48.24 43.47
C ASN A 6 -17.07 -49.16 43.38
N GLY A 7 -16.19 -48.85 42.43
CA GLY A 7 -14.76 -49.21 42.50
C GLY A 7 -13.98 -48.75 41.27
N ALA A 8 -13.18 -47.69 41.43
CA ALA A 8 -12.31 -47.12 40.40
C ALA A 8 -10.99 -47.91 40.24
N ALA A 9 -10.45 -47.96 39.03
CA ALA A 9 -9.03 -48.21 38.78
C ALA A 9 -8.58 -47.47 37.51
N ALA A 10 -7.51 -46.68 37.65
CA ALA A 10 -6.86 -45.92 36.60
C ALA A 10 -5.97 -46.83 35.74
N SER A 11 -5.94 -46.59 34.43
CA SER A 11 -4.91 -47.13 33.53
C SER A 11 -4.36 -46.02 32.65
N SER A 12 -3.06 -45.75 32.81
CA SER A 12 -2.25 -44.89 31.96
C SER A 12 -1.98 -45.58 30.62
N SER A 13 -2.37 -44.95 29.51
CA SER A 13 -1.99 -45.38 28.15
C SER A 13 -1.12 -44.32 27.49
N SER A 14 0.11 -44.72 27.17
CA SER A 14 1.05 -44.04 26.29
C SER A 14 0.56 -44.04 24.84
N THR A 15 0.55 -42.88 24.19
CA THR A 15 0.65 -42.80 22.72
C THR A 15 1.42 -41.55 22.31
N SER A 16 2.57 -41.79 21.69
CA SER A 16 3.45 -40.85 21.00
C SER A 16 2.80 -40.24 19.75
N ARG A 17 3.06 -38.95 19.49
CA ARG A 17 2.87 -38.30 18.19
C ARG A 17 4.01 -37.28 17.90
N PRO A 18 4.27 -36.96 16.61
CA PRO A 18 5.59 -36.66 16.09
C PRO A 18 5.94 -35.16 16.05
N GLY A 19 7.23 -34.92 15.80
CA GLY A 19 7.95 -33.63 15.83
C GLY A 19 7.24 -32.46 15.16
N GLY A 20 6.99 -31.43 15.97
CA GLY A 20 6.74 -30.06 15.54
C GLY A 20 8.00 -29.23 15.78
N THR A 21 8.49 -28.56 14.74
CA THR A 21 9.52 -27.53 14.83
C THR A 21 9.00 -26.37 15.66
N HIS A 22 9.46 -26.28 16.91
CA HIS A 22 9.19 -25.14 17.78
C HIS A 22 9.92 -23.89 17.26
N PHE A 23 9.17 -22.99 16.61
CA PHE A 23 9.59 -21.59 16.51
C PHE A 23 9.48 -20.96 17.91
N ASN A 24 10.61 -20.52 18.44
CA ASN A 24 10.72 -19.96 19.78
C ASN A 24 10.26 -18.49 19.79
N VAL A 25 9.00 -18.24 20.18
CA VAL A 25 8.38 -16.91 20.26
C VAL A 25 8.86 -16.10 21.49
N ARG A 26 9.90 -16.53 22.21
CA ARG A 26 10.37 -15.90 23.46
C ARG A 26 11.48 -14.83 23.32
N ALA A 27 11.65 -14.24 22.14
CA ALA A 27 12.65 -13.18 21.92
C ALA A 27 12.07 -11.74 21.90
N LEU A 28 10.76 -11.55 22.01
CA LEU A 28 10.13 -10.21 21.99
C LEU A 28 9.31 -9.98 23.26
N GLY A 29 10.01 -9.65 24.34
CA GLY A 29 9.36 -9.44 25.64
C GLY A 29 10.30 -8.93 26.73
N ARG A 30 11.07 -7.88 26.44
CA ARG A 30 11.65 -7.03 27.50
C ARG A 30 11.13 -5.62 27.30
N ILE A 31 10.33 -5.16 28.26
CA ILE A 31 9.98 -3.76 28.44
C ILE A 31 11.31 -3.00 28.58
N ARG A 32 11.69 -2.28 27.52
CA ARG A 32 12.90 -1.45 27.49
C ARG A 32 12.71 -0.24 28.43
N SER A 33 13.77 0.12 29.13
CA SER A 33 13.76 1.20 30.12
C SER A 33 13.48 2.57 29.46
N ARG A 34 12.97 3.53 30.24
CA ARG A 34 12.61 4.92 29.82
C ARG A 34 13.71 5.74 29.11
N LYS A 35 14.94 5.22 28.92
CA LYS A 35 16.03 5.88 28.18
C LYS A 35 16.02 5.61 26.66
N ASP A 36 15.19 4.71 26.16
CA ASP A 36 15.14 4.32 24.74
C ASP A 36 14.02 5.01 23.96
N VAL A 37 13.90 6.34 24.03
CA VAL A 37 12.82 7.07 23.32
C VAL A 37 13.08 7.17 21.82
N MET A 38 14.27 6.79 21.35
CA MET A 38 14.68 6.81 19.95
C MET A 38 15.57 5.60 19.65
N ALA A 39 14.99 4.50 19.20
CA ALA A 39 15.73 3.30 18.85
C ALA A 39 16.39 3.51 17.47
N LEU A 40 17.72 3.46 17.42
CA LEU A 40 18.44 3.32 16.16
C LEU A 40 18.12 1.93 15.59
N VAL A 41 17.40 1.89 14.47
CA VAL A 41 17.15 0.69 13.67
C VAL A 41 18.20 0.64 12.57
N LYS A 42 19.16 -0.26 12.72
CA LYS A 42 20.20 -0.54 11.71
C LYS A 42 20.29 -2.04 11.50
N MET A 43 20.27 -2.46 10.25
CA MET A 43 20.29 -3.87 9.86
C MET A 43 21.51 -4.17 9.01
N SER A 44 22.05 -5.39 9.11
CA SER A 44 23.04 -5.85 8.15
C SER A 44 22.39 -6.14 6.79
N LYS A 45 23.21 -6.19 5.73
CA LYS A 45 22.75 -6.59 4.38
C LYS A 45 22.06 -7.97 4.36
N LYS A 46 22.43 -8.87 5.29
CA LYS A 46 21.84 -10.21 5.40
C LYS A 46 20.47 -10.21 6.08
N GLU A 47 20.21 -9.23 6.95
CA GLU A 47 18.96 -9.11 7.71
C GLU A 47 17.91 -8.27 6.98
N VAL A 48 18.36 -7.23 6.26
CA VAL A 48 17.46 -6.22 5.69
C VAL A 48 16.54 -6.78 4.60
N SER A 49 17.05 -7.64 3.71
CA SER A 49 16.24 -8.20 2.63
C SER A 49 15.14 -9.13 3.15
N PRO A 50 15.44 -10.15 4.00
CA PRO A 50 14.38 -10.98 4.59
C PRO A 50 13.37 -10.17 5.40
N TYR A 51 13.81 -9.14 6.12
CA TYR A 51 12.91 -8.27 6.88
C TYR A 51 11.93 -7.52 5.98
N LEU A 52 12.40 -6.90 4.89
CA LEU A 52 11.55 -6.17 3.96
C LEU A 52 10.63 -7.11 3.18
N GLU A 53 11.08 -8.32 2.84
CA GLU A 53 10.24 -9.35 2.21
C GLU A 53 9.11 -9.82 3.14
N ASP A 54 9.41 -10.05 4.42
CA ASP A 54 8.38 -10.39 5.41
C ASP A 54 7.38 -9.24 5.57
N LEU A 55 7.86 -8.00 5.73
CA LEU A 55 6.98 -6.84 5.88
C LEU A 55 6.08 -6.65 4.65
N GLN A 56 6.63 -6.76 3.44
CA GLN A 56 5.84 -6.69 2.20
C GLN A 56 4.75 -7.76 2.20
N LYS A 57 5.07 -9.03 2.52
CA LYS A 57 4.06 -10.10 2.60
C LYS A 57 2.96 -9.78 3.62
N ARG A 58 3.30 -9.15 4.73
CA ARG A 58 2.31 -8.73 5.75
C ARG A 58 1.43 -7.58 5.24
N VAL A 59 2.00 -6.62 4.50
CA VAL A 59 1.25 -5.54 3.84
C VAL A 59 0.27 -6.13 2.80
N GLU A 60 0.75 -7.02 1.93
CA GLU A 60 -0.06 -7.72 0.93
C GLU A 60 -1.17 -8.57 1.58
N ALA A 61 -0.84 -9.32 2.63
CA ALA A 61 -1.81 -10.12 3.36
C ALA A 61 -2.86 -9.24 4.06
N ARG A 62 -2.49 -8.05 4.54
CA ARG A 62 -3.44 -7.07 5.10
C ARG A 62 -4.35 -6.55 4.00
N TRP A 63 -3.79 -6.12 2.88
CA TRP A 63 -4.52 -5.63 1.71
C TRP A 63 -5.57 -6.64 1.21
N GLU A 64 -5.18 -7.90 1.05
CA GLU A 64 -6.08 -8.97 0.62
C GLU A 64 -7.20 -9.24 1.65
N LYS A 65 -6.93 -9.08 2.95
CA LYS A 65 -7.92 -9.27 4.02
C LYS A 65 -8.84 -8.07 4.23
N THR A 66 -8.42 -6.87 3.85
CA THR A 66 -9.17 -5.62 4.06
C THR A 66 -9.69 -5.07 2.75
N VAL A 67 -8.83 -4.40 1.97
CA VAL A 67 -9.16 -3.68 0.74
C VAL A 67 -9.92 -4.57 -0.24
N GLU A 68 -9.40 -5.77 -0.49
CA GLU A 68 -10.00 -6.70 -1.46
C GLU A 68 -11.28 -7.38 -0.96
N LYS A 69 -11.56 -7.24 0.34
CA LYS A 69 -12.82 -7.65 0.98
C LYS A 69 -13.76 -6.47 1.23
N THR A 70 -13.47 -5.27 0.73
CA THR A 70 -14.46 -4.20 0.75
C THR A 70 -15.65 -4.57 -0.13
N ARG A 71 -16.82 -4.02 0.19
CA ARG A 71 -18.00 -4.19 -0.67
C ARG A 71 -17.81 -3.52 -2.04
N PHE A 72 -17.08 -2.40 -2.04
CA PHE A 72 -16.64 -1.71 -3.24
C PHE A 72 -15.96 -2.67 -4.23
N MET A 73 -14.86 -3.33 -3.81
CA MET A 73 -14.09 -4.21 -4.70
C MET A 73 -14.88 -5.43 -5.17
N ARG A 74 -15.67 -6.07 -4.29
CA ARG A 74 -16.53 -7.21 -4.68
C ARG A 74 -17.58 -6.83 -5.72
N GLU A 75 -18.22 -5.67 -5.56
CA GLU A 75 -19.23 -5.21 -6.52
C GLU A 75 -18.58 -4.70 -7.81
N LEU A 76 -17.37 -4.14 -7.75
CA LEU A 76 -16.60 -3.76 -8.94
C LEU A 76 -16.34 -5.00 -9.82
N ASP A 77 -15.75 -6.04 -9.22
CA ASP A 77 -15.39 -7.28 -9.91
C ASP A 77 -16.59 -8.02 -10.52
N SER A 78 -17.74 -7.97 -9.84
CA SER A 78 -18.96 -8.61 -10.32
C SER A 78 -19.78 -7.74 -11.28
N GLY A 79 -19.33 -6.51 -11.58
CA GLY A 79 -20.05 -5.56 -12.43
C GLY A 79 -21.34 -4.99 -11.80
N LYS A 80 -21.47 -5.09 -10.47
CA LYS A 80 -22.64 -4.62 -9.72
C LYS A 80 -22.43 -3.24 -9.09
N LEU A 81 -21.19 -2.74 -9.06
CA LEU A 81 -20.88 -1.44 -8.49
C LEU A 81 -21.50 -0.36 -9.39
N PRO A 82 -22.28 0.59 -8.84
CA PRO A 82 -22.86 1.64 -9.65
C PRO A 82 -21.77 2.51 -10.30
N LEU A 83 -21.94 2.90 -11.57
CA LEU A 83 -21.01 3.82 -12.24
C LEU A 83 -20.80 5.11 -11.45
N LYS A 84 -21.86 5.63 -10.81
CA LYS A 84 -21.76 6.81 -9.94
C LYS A 84 -20.81 6.60 -8.75
N THR A 85 -20.73 5.39 -8.21
CA THR A 85 -19.78 5.06 -7.13
C THR A 85 -18.34 5.05 -7.64
N ILE A 86 -18.10 4.52 -8.85
CA ILE A 86 -16.80 4.60 -9.52
C ILE A 86 -16.41 6.06 -9.76
N GLN A 87 -17.34 6.88 -10.24
CA GLN A 87 -17.11 8.31 -10.45
C GLN A 87 -16.72 9.02 -9.13
N VAL A 88 -17.39 8.74 -8.01
CA VAL A 88 -17.03 9.31 -6.70
C VAL A 88 -15.66 8.83 -6.23
N PHE A 89 -15.30 7.57 -6.44
CA PHE A 89 -13.93 7.10 -6.21
C PHE A 89 -12.95 7.94 -7.02
N TYR A 90 -13.23 8.08 -8.31
CA TYR A 90 -12.33 8.73 -9.25
C TYR A 90 -12.12 10.22 -8.98
N THR A 91 -13.12 10.95 -8.48
CA THR A 91 -12.94 12.35 -8.07
C THR A 91 -12.04 12.49 -6.83
N ASN A 92 -12.08 11.53 -5.91
CA ASN A 92 -11.21 11.55 -4.73
C ASN A 92 -9.79 11.08 -5.08
N TRP A 93 -9.69 9.96 -5.80
CA TRP A 93 -8.43 9.41 -6.28
C TRP A 93 -7.70 10.39 -7.22
N GLY A 94 -8.46 11.05 -8.09
CA GLY A 94 -7.97 12.06 -9.02
C GLY A 94 -7.27 13.24 -8.35
N ALA A 95 -7.75 13.67 -7.19
CA ALA A 95 -7.13 14.72 -6.39
C ALA A 95 -5.93 14.21 -5.55
N PHE A 96 -5.86 12.92 -5.25
CA PHE A 96 -4.74 12.28 -4.56
C PHE A 96 -3.50 12.12 -5.45
N VAL A 97 -3.69 11.65 -6.69
CA VAL A 97 -2.58 11.28 -7.60
C VAL A 97 -1.58 12.42 -7.83
N PRO A 98 -1.99 13.66 -8.18
CA PRO A 98 -1.04 14.76 -8.35
C PRO A 98 -0.22 15.06 -7.11
N VAL A 99 -0.80 14.83 -5.92
CA VAL A 99 -0.11 15.05 -4.65
C VAL A 99 0.98 14.00 -4.45
N ILE A 100 0.65 12.72 -4.54
CA ILE A 100 1.65 11.65 -4.36
C ILE A 100 2.77 11.75 -5.37
N ASN A 101 2.45 12.00 -6.64
CA ASN A 101 3.47 12.15 -7.67
C ASN A 101 4.40 13.31 -7.32
N SER A 102 3.85 14.42 -6.83
CA SER A 102 4.64 15.58 -6.38
C SER A 102 5.45 15.30 -5.11
N LEU A 103 5.01 14.40 -4.23
CA LEU A 103 5.81 14.02 -3.06
C LEU A 103 7.11 13.33 -3.45
N TYR A 104 7.18 12.66 -4.60
CA TYR A 104 8.47 12.16 -5.10
C TYR A 104 9.47 13.31 -5.33
N THR A 105 9.07 14.40 -5.97
CA THR A 105 10.02 15.50 -6.22
C THR A 105 10.46 16.17 -4.92
N VAL A 106 9.55 16.27 -3.93
CA VAL A 106 9.86 16.77 -2.58
C VAL A 106 10.85 15.85 -1.86
N GLN A 107 10.63 14.53 -1.89
CA GLN A 107 11.52 13.56 -1.25
C GLN A 107 12.93 13.58 -1.83
N PHE A 108 13.04 13.76 -3.15
CA PHE A 108 14.32 13.89 -3.81
C PHE A 108 15.08 15.12 -3.33
N TYR A 109 14.40 16.27 -3.30
CA TYR A 109 15.00 17.52 -2.85
C TYR A 109 15.39 17.48 -1.35
N LYS A 110 14.47 17.06 -0.48
CA LYS A 110 14.69 17.00 0.97
C LYS A 110 15.80 16.02 1.38
N HIS A 111 15.99 14.96 0.59
CA HIS A 111 16.99 13.92 0.87
C HIS A 111 18.10 13.89 -0.18
N LEU A 112 18.38 15.03 -0.82
CA LEU A 112 19.39 15.13 -1.88
C LEU A 112 20.76 14.61 -1.43
N ALA A 113 21.19 14.91 -0.21
CA ALA A 113 22.47 14.44 0.34
C ALA A 113 22.56 12.90 0.37
N PHE A 114 21.46 12.21 0.69
CA PHE A 114 21.39 10.76 0.67
C PHE A 114 21.51 10.23 -0.76
N PHE A 115 20.77 10.79 -1.72
CA PHE A 115 20.82 10.34 -3.11
C PHE A 115 22.15 10.66 -3.79
N VAL A 116 22.77 11.81 -3.53
CA VAL A 116 24.10 12.16 -4.05
C VAL A 116 25.18 11.23 -3.49
N SER A 117 25.02 10.77 -2.25
CA SER A 117 25.93 9.79 -1.64
C SER A 117 25.66 8.36 -2.13
N ASN A 118 24.54 8.14 -2.82
CA ASN A 118 24.04 6.85 -3.30
C ASN A 118 23.55 7.00 -4.75
N VAL A 119 24.44 7.42 -5.66
CA VAL A 119 24.09 7.81 -7.05
C VAL A 119 23.42 6.67 -7.83
N ASP A 120 23.75 5.41 -7.51
CA ASP A 120 23.07 4.24 -8.05
C ASP A 120 21.56 4.26 -7.76
N LEU A 121 21.16 4.69 -6.57
CA LEU A 121 19.75 4.86 -6.22
C LEU A 121 19.12 6.09 -6.86
N MET A 122 19.92 7.13 -7.16
CA MET A 122 19.42 8.31 -7.87
C MET A 122 18.91 7.94 -9.26
N GLU A 123 19.65 7.12 -10.00
CA GLU A 123 19.22 6.61 -11.30
C GLU A 123 17.89 5.86 -11.19
N THR A 124 17.84 4.82 -10.33
CA THR A 124 16.62 4.05 -10.06
C THR A 124 15.43 4.95 -9.68
N TYR A 125 15.67 5.93 -8.82
CA TYR A 125 14.65 6.86 -8.37
C TYR A 125 14.11 7.75 -9.49
N THR A 126 15.01 8.31 -10.30
CA THR A 126 14.62 9.21 -11.40
C THR A 126 13.85 8.48 -12.49
N HIS A 127 14.10 7.18 -12.71
CA HIS A 127 13.26 6.36 -13.58
C HIS A 127 11.82 6.26 -13.08
N LYS A 128 11.60 6.04 -11.78
CA LYS A 128 10.27 6.07 -11.16
C LYS A 128 9.59 7.44 -11.33
N VAL A 129 10.32 8.54 -11.11
CA VAL A 129 9.78 9.90 -11.34
C VAL A 129 9.40 10.13 -12.81
N LEU A 130 10.21 9.61 -13.73
CA LEU A 130 9.98 9.71 -15.17
C LEU A 130 8.76 8.92 -15.62
N ASP A 131 8.40 7.82 -14.95
CA ASP A 131 7.12 7.16 -15.18
C ASP A 131 5.95 8.06 -14.81
N GLU A 132 5.96 8.53 -13.58
CA GLU A 132 4.84 9.29 -13.01
C GLU A 132 4.56 10.62 -13.72
N PHE A 133 5.60 11.30 -14.22
CA PHE A 133 5.48 12.61 -14.89
C PHE A 133 5.75 12.61 -16.38
N GLY A 134 6.47 11.61 -16.90
CA GLY A 134 6.94 11.59 -18.28
C GLY A 134 6.20 10.62 -19.19
N HIS A 135 5.72 9.48 -18.68
CA HIS A 135 5.16 8.41 -19.51
C HIS A 135 3.64 8.25 -19.36
N PRO A 136 2.89 8.02 -20.46
CA PRO A 136 3.35 7.83 -21.85
C PRO A 136 3.73 9.14 -22.58
N ALA A 137 3.31 10.29 -22.05
CA ALA A 137 3.78 11.61 -22.41
C ALA A 137 3.42 12.56 -21.25
N PRO A 138 4.15 13.67 -21.03
CA PRO A 138 3.81 14.62 -19.98
C PRO A 138 2.33 15.06 -20.04
N PRO A 139 1.61 15.15 -18.90
CA PRO A 139 2.07 15.01 -17.51
C PRO A 139 2.12 13.55 -16.95
N GLY A 140 2.42 12.56 -17.78
CA GLY A 140 2.69 11.19 -17.34
C GLY A 140 1.43 10.42 -16.95
N HIS A 141 1.46 9.72 -15.81
CA HIS A 141 0.31 8.99 -15.28
C HIS A 141 -0.92 9.87 -15.05
N ILE A 142 -0.72 11.17 -14.77
CA ILE A 142 -1.83 12.13 -14.66
C ILE A 142 -2.60 12.27 -15.99
N LYS A 143 -1.92 12.14 -17.13
CA LYS A 143 -2.56 12.22 -18.45
C LYS A 143 -3.56 11.07 -18.66
N ILE A 144 -3.11 9.84 -18.40
CA ILE A 144 -3.95 8.65 -18.56
C ILE A 144 -5.03 8.57 -17.47
N LEU A 145 -4.76 9.08 -16.26
CA LEU A 145 -5.78 9.28 -15.22
C LEU A 145 -6.93 10.16 -15.73
N ILE A 146 -6.62 11.33 -16.32
CA ILE A 146 -7.63 12.24 -16.87
C ILE A 146 -8.43 11.54 -17.97
N SER A 147 -7.75 10.90 -18.93
CA SER A 147 -8.41 10.22 -20.05
C SER A 147 -9.37 9.11 -19.59
N SER A 148 -8.96 8.30 -18.63
CA SER A 148 -9.83 7.28 -18.02
C SER A 148 -11.00 7.88 -17.25
N GLY A 149 -10.81 9.02 -16.57
CA GLY A 149 -11.90 9.73 -15.90
C GLY A 149 -12.92 10.36 -16.87
N GLU A 150 -12.45 10.90 -17.99
CA GLU A 150 -13.31 11.41 -19.08
C GLU A 150 -14.15 10.29 -19.70
N ALA A 151 -13.57 9.10 -19.90
CA ALA A 151 -14.30 7.92 -20.35
C ALA A 151 -15.37 7.44 -19.35
N LEU A 152 -15.19 7.73 -18.06
CA LEU A 152 -16.18 7.52 -17.00
C LEU A 152 -17.22 8.65 -16.90
N GLY A 153 -17.16 9.66 -17.77
CA GLY A 153 -18.10 10.78 -17.84
C GLY A 153 -17.81 11.90 -16.84
N LEU A 154 -16.56 12.04 -16.38
CA LEU A 154 -16.12 13.15 -15.52
C LEU A 154 -15.41 14.23 -16.34
N THR A 155 -15.48 15.48 -15.89
CA THR A 155 -14.62 16.54 -16.43
C THR A 155 -13.25 16.54 -15.74
N LYS A 156 -12.25 17.12 -16.39
CA LYS A 156 -10.92 17.32 -15.80
C LYS A 156 -10.97 18.05 -14.45
N GLU A 157 -11.83 19.06 -14.32
CA GLU A 157 -12.04 19.81 -13.07
C GLU A 157 -12.61 18.89 -11.98
N GLN A 158 -13.56 18.03 -12.34
CA GLN A 158 -14.11 17.05 -11.39
C GLN A 158 -13.05 16.08 -10.89
N ILE A 159 -12.11 15.68 -11.75
CA ILE A 159 -11.04 14.74 -11.43
C ILE A 159 -9.97 15.40 -10.55
N LEU A 160 -9.52 16.62 -10.89
CA LEU A 160 -8.30 17.19 -10.33
C LEU A 160 -8.52 18.22 -9.22
N THR A 161 -9.63 18.95 -9.22
CA THR A 161 -9.79 20.15 -8.38
C THR A 161 -10.88 20.04 -7.33
N GLN A 162 -11.73 19.02 -7.39
CA GLN A 162 -12.78 18.84 -6.39
C GLN A 162 -12.19 18.50 -5.01
N PRO A 163 -12.72 19.08 -3.93
CA PRO A 163 -12.31 18.73 -2.59
C PRO A 163 -12.53 17.23 -2.34
N MET A 164 -11.46 16.54 -1.94
CA MET A 164 -11.58 15.17 -1.43
C MET A 164 -12.48 15.15 -0.19
N MET A 165 -13.24 14.05 -0.06
CA MET A 165 -13.94 13.70 1.17
C MET A 165 -12.94 13.58 2.33
N PRO A 166 -13.32 13.94 3.58
CA PRO A 166 -12.44 13.82 4.73
C PRO A 166 -11.82 12.43 4.87
N GLU A 167 -12.63 11.38 4.72
CA GLU A 167 -12.21 9.98 4.83
C GLU A 167 -11.24 9.58 3.71
N ALA A 168 -11.45 10.10 2.50
CA ALA A 168 -10.54 9.85 1.37
C ALA A 168 -9.23 10.63 1.51
N ARG A 169 -9.27 11.81 2.12
CA ARG A 169 -8.11 12.69 2.29
C ARG A 169 -7.09 12.13 3.27
N GLY A 170 -7.51 11.27 4.20
CA GLY A 170 -6.62 10.69 5.22
C GLY A 170 -5.34 10.08 4.64
N LEU A 171 -5.43 9.34 3.53
CA LEU A 171 -4.26 8.76 2.84
C LEU A 171 -3.29 9.83 2.34
N THR A 172 -3.81 10.89 1.72
CA THR A 172 -3.02 12.04 1.23
C THR A 172 -2.29 12.74 2.36
N ASP A 173 -3.03 13.05 3.43
CA ASP A 173 -2.52 13.85 4.54
C ASP A 173 -1.52 13.05 5.37
N PHE A 174 -1.70 11.73 5.48
CA PHE A 174 -0.71 10.85 6.08
C PHE A 174 0.63 10.93 5.33
N HIS A 175 0.65 10.73 4.01
CA HIS A 175 1.89 10.82 3.24
C HIS A 175 2.54 12.20 3.31
N ARG A 176 1.75 13.28 3.25
CA ARG A 176 2.27 14.64 3.44
C ARG A 176 2.93 14.82 4.80
N THR A 177 2.31 14.29 5.85
CA THR A 177 2.86 14.34 7.21
C THR A 177 4.20 13.60 7.27
N LEU A 178 4.29 12.40 6.69
CA LEU A 178 5.55 11.65 6.68
C LEU A 178 6.66 12.36 5.91
N VAL A 179 6.33 12.99 4.78
CA VAL A 179 7.31 13.76 3.99
C VAL A 179 7.73 15.05 4.70
N ASN A 180 6.80 15.75 5.33
CA ASN A 180 7.08 17.06 5.95
C ASN A 180 7.81 16.91 7.28
N ASP A 181 7.34 16.02 8.13
CA ASP A 181 7.72 15.93 9.54
C ASP A 181 8.57 14.70 9.84
N GLY A 182 8.48 13.66 9.00
CA GLY A 182 9.12 12.38 9.21
C GLY A 182 10.54 12.29 8.64
N PRO A 183 11.40 11.43 9.22
CA PRO A 183 12.61 10.95 8.56
C PRO A 183 12.29 10.13 7.29
N MET A 184 13.24 10.09 6.36
CA MET A 184 13.10 9.51 5.02
C MET A 184 12.45 8.12 4.99
N HIS A 185 12.81 7.23 5.92
CA HIS A 185 12.32 5.85 5.94
C HIS A 185 10.82 5.72 6.13
N GLU A 186 10.16 6.67 6.77
CA GLU A 186 8.74 6.55 7.06
C GLU A 186 7.90 6.64 5.80
N TYR A 187 8.18 7.63 4.94
CA TYR A 187 7.54 7.73 3.64
C TYR A 187 7.83 6.50 2.77
N TRP A 188 9.07 6.04 2.75
CA TRP A 188 9.42 4.87 1.94
C TRP A 188 8.76 3.59 2.46
N ALA A 189 8.59 3.44 3.77
CA ALA A 189 7.78 2.39 4.35
C ALA A 189 6.32 2.53 3.92
N SER A 190 5.78 3.76 3.90
CA SER A 190 4.39 4.03 3.57
C SER A 190 4.02 3.83 2.11
N VAL A 191 4.96 3.56 1.21
CA VAL A 191 4.68 3.23 -0.20
C VAL A 191 4.91 1.74 -0.50
N LEU A 192 5.16 0.91 0.51
CA LEU A 192 5.27 -0.56 0.33
C LEU A 192 3.98 -1.22 -0.19
N TRP A 193 2.83 -0.54 -0.07
CA TRP A 193 1.54 -1.03 -0.56
C TRP A 193 1.39 -0.95 -2.08
N GLU A 194 2.26 -0.24 -2.80
CA GLU A 194 2.18 -0.06 -4.27
C GLU A 194 2.10 -1.39 -5.01
N GLY A 195 2.85 -2.41 -4.57
CA GLY A 195 2.80 -3.73 -5.19
C GLY A 195 1.40 -4.37 -5.07
N ALA A 196 0.78 -4.27 -3.90
CA ALA A 196 -0.56 -4.79 -3.67
C ALA A 196 -1.61 -3.99 -4.47
N PHE A 197 -1.46 -2.67 -4.54
CA PHE A 197 -2.29 -1.80 -5.37
C PHE A 197 -2.18 -2.14 -6.86
N GLY A 198 -0.96 -2.32 -7.37
CA GLY A 198 -0.74 -2.73 -8.76
C GLY A 198 -1.45 -4.02 -9.11
N LEU A 199 -1.52 -5.00 -8.20
CA LEU A 199 -2.32 -6.21 -8.39
C LEU A 199 -3.84 -5.91 -8.43
N SER A 200 -4.35 -5.04 -7.57
CA SER A 200 -5.74 -4.58 -7.63
C SER A 200 -6.05 -3.81 -8.91
N CYS A 201 -5.09 -3.07 -9.46
CA CYS A 201 -5.26 -2.34 -10.71
C CYS A 201 -5.57 -3.27 -11.89
N LEU A 202 -5.04 -4.50 -11.91
CA LEU A 202 -5.45 -5.48 -12.92
C LEU A 202 -6.93 -5.87 -12.79
N ARG A 203 -7.46 -5.95 -11.56
CA ARG A 203 -8.89 -6.22 -11.31
C ARG A 203 -9.75 -5.06 -11.78
N TRP A 204 -9.34 -3.83 -11.47
CA TRP A 204 -9.95 -2.61 -12.00
C TRP A 204 -10.01 -2.60 -13.52
N PHE A 205 -8.88 -2.81 -14.19
CA PHE A 205 -8.81 -2.85 -15.65
C PHE A 205 -9.80 -3.89 -16.23
N LYS A 206 -9.79 -5.11 -15.70
CA LYS A 206 -10.71 -6.18 -16.13
C LYS A 206 -12.17 -5.81 -15.89
N ALA A 207 -12.49 -5.23 -14.74
CA ALA A 207 -13.86 -4.84 -14.40
C ALA A 207 -14.35 -3.73 -15.35
N LEU A 208 -13.55 -2.68 -15.54
CA LEU A 208 -13.89 -1.52 -16.39
C LEU A 208 -14.14 -1.93 -17.84
N THR A 209 -13.26 -2.76 -18.39
CA THR A 209 -13.38 -3.23 -19.78
C THR A 209 -14.54 -4.22 -19.97
N LYS A 210 -14.74 -5.13 -19.01
CA LYS A 210 -15.76 -6.18 -19.13
C LYS A 210 -17.17 -5.72 -18.78
N HIS A 211 -17.32 -4.92 -17.72
CA HIS A 211 -18.62 -4.61 -17.12
C HIS A 211 -19.07 -3.16 -17.36
N TYR A 212 -18.13 -2.23 -17.51
CA TYR A 212 -18.43 -0.79 -17.68
C TYR A 212 -18.21 -0.30 -19.10
N LYS A 213 -17.88 -1.21 -20.04
CA LYS A 213 -17.79 -0.97 -21.48
C LYS A 213 -16.73 0.06 -21.88
N LEU A 214 -15.73 0.29 -21.04
CA LEU A 214 -14.54 1.05 -21.44
C LEU A 214 -13.72 0.21 -22.42
N THR A 215 -13.08 0.84 -23.40
CA THR A 215 -12.03 0.17 -24.18
C THR A 215 -10.78 -0.04 -23.34
N ALA A 216 -9.83 -0.83 -23.83
CA ALA A 216 -8.54 -1.02 -23.15
C ALA A 216 -7.80 0.33 -22.98
N GLU A 217 -7.82 1.17 -24.01
CA GLU A 217 -7.21 2.50 -24.01
C GLU A 217 -7.90 3.43 -23.00
N GLN A 218 -9.22 3.35 -22.87
CA GLN A 218 -9.98 4.12 -21.90
C GLN A 218 -9.74 3.66 -20.46
N ALA A 219 -9.35 2.41 -20.23
CA ALA A 219 -9.04 1.88 -18.90
C ALA A 219 -7.53 1.84 -18.59
N ASP A 220 -6.69 2.45 -19.46
CA ASP A 220 -5.24 2.26 -19.46
C ASP A 220 -4.56 2.76 -18.17
N TYR A 221 -5.15 3.72 -17.45
CA TYR A 221 -4.63 4.15 -16.14
C TYR A 221 -4.33 2.97 -15.21
N PHE A 222 -5.27 2.04 -15.06
CA PHE A 222 -5.10 0.89 -14.18
C PHE A 222 -4.20 -0.19 -14.79
N HIS A 223 -4.21 -0.35 -16.11
CA HIS A 223 -3.30 -1.30 -16.76
C HIS A 223 -1.84 -0.84 -16.60
N LYS A 224 -1.57 0.45 -16.77
CA LYS A 224 -0.24 1.05 -16.60
C LYS A 224 0.25 0.99 -15.17
N HIS A 225 -0.60 1.26 -14.19
CA HIS A 225 -0.22 1.04 -12.78
C HIS A 225 0.04 -0.43 -12.46
N HIS A 226 -0.72 -1.38 -13.01
CA HIS A 226 -0.40 -2.79 -12.84
C HIS A 226 0.99 -3.13 -13.39
N GLU A 227 1.30 -2.69 -14.61
CA GLU A 227 2.62 -2.86 -15.24
C GLU A 227 3.72 -2.21 -14.40
N ALA A 228 3.60 -0.91 -14.11
CA ALA A 228 4.64 -0.13 -13.43
C ALA A 228 4.91 -0.57 -12.00
N ASP A 229 3.86 -0.97 -11.26
CA ASP A 229 4.01 -1.30 -9.84
C ASP A 229 4.46 -2.75 -9.61
N THR A 230 4.22 -3.65 -10.57
CA THR A 230 4.44 -5.10 -10.38
C THR A 230 5.46 -5.72 -11.34
N MET A 231 5.88 -5.03 -12.40
CA MET A 231 6.76 -5.57 -13.43
C MET A 231 7.87 -4.60 -13.80
N ASP A 232 9.05 -5.16 -14.05
CA ASP A 232 10.11 -4.41 -14.72
C ASP A 232 9.68 -4.15 -16.16
N HIS A 233 9.78 -2.89 -16.60
CA HIS A 233 9.28 -2.48 -17.90
C HIS A 233 10.09 -1.29 -18.44
N LEU A 234 10.30 -1.25 -19.76
CA LEU A 234 11.08 -0.20 -20.42
C LEU A 234 12.49 0.01 -19.82
N GLY A 235 13.13 -1.07 -19.34
CA GLY A 235 14.44 -1.01 -18.69
C GLY A 235 14.43 -0.43 -17.27
N ARG A 236 13.26 -0.28 -16.66
CA ARG A 236 13.07 0.30 -15.33
C ARG A 236 12.52 -0.74 -14.37
N GLU A 237 12.98 -0.67 -13.13
CA GLU A 237 12.57 -1.53 -12.03
C GLU A 237 11.12 -1.23 -11.64
N ALA A 238 10.33 -2.27 -11.35
CA ALA A 238 8.97 -2.10 -10.82
C ALA A 238 8.96 -1.18 -9.59
N HIS A 239 7.94 -0.33 -9.44
CA HIS A 239 7.89 0.64 -8.34
C HIS A 239 7.99 0.00 -6.96
N SER A 240 7.34 -1.17 -6.77
CA SER A 240 7.43 -1.93 -5.53
C SER A 240 8.86 -2.42 -5.23
N SER A 241 9.65 -2.71 -6.27
CA SER A 241 11.03 -3.12 -6.15
C SER A 241 11.95 -1.93 -5.88
N VAL A 242 11.73 -0.78 -6.54
CA VAL A 242 12.41 0.50 -6.27
C VAL A 242 12.26 0.89 -4.79
N THR A 243 11.05 0.82 -4.25
CA THR A 243 10.76 1.11 -2.84
C THR A 243 11.61 0.25 -1.91
N LYS A 244 11.70 -1.07 -2.17
CA LYS A 244 12.57 -1.96 -1.38
C LYS A 244 14.04 -1.64 -1.57
N HIS A 245 14.48 -1.29 -2.78
CA HIS A 245 15.87 -0.95 -3.05
C HIS A 245 16.34 0.24 -2.21
N VAL A 246 15.53 1.31 -2.18
CA VAL A 246 15.82 2.49 -1.35
C VAL A 246 15.79 2.14 0.14
N LEU A 247 14.77 1.41 0.60
CA LEU A 247 14.66 0.98 2.00
C LEU A 247 15.83 0.10 2.46
N ARG A 248 16.36 -0.78 1.60
CA ARG A 248 17.53 -1.60 1.92
C ARG A 248 18.73 -0.72 2.27
N ARG A 249 19.00 0.33 1.49
CA ARG A 249 20.10 1.27 1.75
C ARG A 249 19.87 2.04 3.04
N ILE A 250 18.67 2.62 3.19
CA ILE A 250 18.30 3.40 4.37
C ILE A 250 18.47 2.58 5.67
N LEU A 251 17.94 1.36 5.73
CA LEU A 251 18.02 0.50 6.91
C LEU A 251 19.44 -0.06 7.15
N THR A 252 20.24 -0.20 6.09
CA THR A 252 21.66 -0.60 6.23
C THR A 252 22.51 0.54 6.80
N GLU A 253 22.23 1.79 6.43
CA GLU A 253 22.91 2.97 6.97
C GLU A 253 22.47 3.26 8.41
N GLY A 254 21.20 3.02 8.70
CA GLY A 254 20.59 3.10 10.03
C GLY A 254 19.65 4.31 10.14
N VAL A 255 18.54 4.13 10.85
CA VAL A 255 17.51 5.16 11.03
C VAL A 255 17.04 5.25 12.46
N VAL A 256 16.43 6.38 12.81
CA VAL A 256 15.84 6.59 14.13
C VAL A 256 14.34 6.68 14.00
N GLU A 257 13.62 5.75 14.61
CA GLU A 257 12.16 5.80 14.65
C GLU A 257 11.69 6.89 15.61
N ARG A 258 10.72 7.70 15.19
CA ARG A 258 10.07 8.67 16.08
C ARG A 258 8.90 8.03 16.83
N PRO A 259 8.62 8.47 18.07
CA PRO A 259 7.47 7.99 18.83
C PRO A 259 6.16 8.12 18.05
N GLY A 260 5.35 7.05 18.06
CA GLY A 260 4.05 7.01 17.38
C GLY A 260 4.10 6.64 15.89
N TYR A 261 5.29 6.54 15.29
CA TYR A 261 5.47 6.17 13.88
C TYR A 261 6.53 5.09 13.71
N PRO A 262 6.38 3.92 14.37
CA PRO A 262 7.29 2.81 14.11
C PRO A 262 7.21 2.39 12.64
N PHE A 263 8.29 1.86 12.09
CA PHE A 263 8.45 1.56 10.67
C PHE A 263 7.28 0.72 10.11
N GLU A 264 6.87 -0.31 10.85
CA GLU A 264 5.74 -1.16 10.47
C GLU A 264 4.40 -0.40 10.44
N TYR A 265 4.17 0.52 11.38
CA TYR A 265 2.96 1.35 11.38
C TYR A 265 2.89 2.20 10.11
N CYS A 266 4.02 2.81 9.72
CA CYS A 266 4.10 3.58 8.48
C CYS A 266 3.76 2.73 7.25
N ALA A 267 4.19 1.46 7.22
CA ALA A 267 3.88 0.53 6.12
C ALA A 267 2.42 0.05 6.09
N MET A 268 1.79 -0.14 7.24
CA MET A 268 0.43 -0.70 7.33
C MET A 268 -0.67 0.35 7.19
N THR A 269 -0.45 1.56 7.71
CA THR A 269 -1.45 2.63 7.76
C THR A 269 -2.05 3.01 6.39
N PRO A 270 -1.26 3.10 5.30
CA PRO A 270 -1.79 3.38 3.96
C PRO A 270 -2.83 2.37 3.48
N VAL A 271 -2.67 1.08 3.82
CA VAL A 271 -3.64 0.03 3.48
C VAL A 271 -4.98 0.28 4.15
N ASP A 272 -4.94 0.66 5.43
CA ASP A 272 -6.15 0.94 6.22
C ASP A 272 -6.86 2.22 5.74
N LEU A 273 -6.09 3.27 5.45
CA LEU A 273 -6.63 4.52 4.92
C LEU A 273 -7.22 4.36 3.51
N TYR A 274 -6.61 3.51 2.67
CA TYR A 274 -7.18 3.17 1.37
C TYR A 274 -8.48 2.36 1.52
N CYS A 275 -8.53 1.39 2.43
CA CYS A 275 -9.75 0.67 2.76
C CYS A 275 -10.87 1.62 3.22
N GLN A 276 -10.55 2.54 4.14
CA GLN A 276 -11.47 3.55 4.64
C GLN A 276 -12.01 4.45 3.51
N MET A 277 -11.15 4.86 2.57
CA MET A 277 -11.58 5.61 1.40
C MET A 277 -12.61 4.83 0.56
N LEU A 278 -12.36 3.55 0.28
CA LEU A 278 -13.29 2.74 -0.51
C LEU A 278 -14.66 2.58 0.18
N ASP A 279 -14.67 2.33 1.48
CA ASP A 279 -15.90 2.20 2.26
C ASP A 279 -16.69 3.53 2.30
N ALA A 280 -16.00 4.66 2.55
CA ALA A 280 -16.63 5.98 2.56
C ALA A 280 -17.20 6.38 1.19
N VAL A 281 -16.48 6.10 0.10
CA VAL A 281 -16.97 6.31 -1.26
C VAL A 281 -18.23 5.48 -1.52
N TYR A 282 -18.21 4.21 -1.12
CA TYR A 282 -19.32 3.30 -1.27
C TYR A 282 -20.58 3.82 -0.56
N ASP A 283 -20.43 4.24 0.69
CA ASP A 283 -21.53 4.76 1.51
C ASP A 283 -22.06 6.09 0.98
N LYS A 284 -21.18 7.03 0.60
CA LYS A 284 -21.59 8.33 0.05
C LYS A 284 -22.44 8.18 -1.21
N ALA A 285 -22.07 7.26 -2.10
CA ALA A 285 -22.80 7.01 -3.32
C ALA A 285 -24.20 6.40 -3.08
N ARG A 286 -24.41 5.75 -1.93
CA ARG A 286 -25.72 5.21 -1.52
C ARG A 286 -26.58 6.25 -0.81
N SER A 287 -26.00 7.11 0.01
CA SER A 287 -26.74 8.16 0.72
C SER A 287 -27.32 9.21 -0.22
N ASN A 288 -26.73 9.39 -1.41
CA ASN A 288 -27.28 10.23 -2.48
C ASN A 288 -28.40 9.55 -3.30
N ARG A 289 -28.95 8.42 -2.85
CA ARG A 289 -30.09 7.71 -3.48
C ARG A 289 -31.43 7.97 -2.79
N VAL A 290 -31.51 8.99 -1.93
CA VAL A 290 -32.76 9.46 -1.32
C VAL A 290 -33.21 10.74 -2.02
#